data_AF-A0A673IKN0-F1
#
_entry.id   AF-A0A673IKN0-F1
#
_cell.length_a   1.000
_cell.length_b   1.000
_cell.length_c   1.000
_cell.angle_alpha   90.00
_cell.angle_beta   90.00
_cell.angle_gamma   90.00
#
_symmetry.space_group_name_H-M   'P 1'
#
loop_
_entity.id
_entity.type
_entity.pdbx_description
1 polymer ?
#
loop_
_entity_poly.entity_id
_entity_poly.type
_entity_poly.pdbx_seq_one_letter_code
_entity_poly.pdbx_strand_id
1 'polypeptide(L)' 'MPLGGGNKCGCCKKSVYFAEEVQCEGQSFHKSCFLCCKSHTHS' A
#
# COMPACT_ATOMS: atom_id res chain seq x y z
N MET A 1 14.68 8.09 -17.46
CA MET A 1 13.92 8.85 -16.45
C MET A 1 12.53 8.21 -16.32
N PRO A 2 12.28 7.29 -15.39
CA PRO A 2 10.93 6.75 -15.23
C PRO A 2 10.06 7.79 -14.51
N LEU A 3 9.17 8.41 -15.26
CA LEU A 3 8.17 9.37 -14.80
C LEU A 3 7.05 8.58 -14.07
N GLY A 4 6.82 8.87 -12.79
CA GLY A 4 5.64 8.39 -12.06
C GLY A 4 5.83 7.07 -11.31
N GLY A 5 6.83 7.00 -10.43
CA GLY A 5 7.00 5.91 -9.46
C GLY A 5 5.96 5.98 -8.34
N GLY A 6 4.70 5.64 -8.65
CA GLY A 6 3.73 5.31 -7.60
C GLY A 6 4.16 4.00 -6.96
N ASN A 7 4.50 4.01 -5.67
CA ASN A 7 4.91 2.79 -4.99
C ASN A 7 3.75 1.77 -5.01
N LYS A 8 4.07 0.49 -5.17
CA LYS A 8 3.05 -0.56 -5.26
C LYS A 8 2.90 -1.21 -3.91
N CYS A 9 1.67 -1.45 -3.49
CA CYS A 9 1.36 -2.05 -2.22
C CYS A 9 1.93 -3.46 -2.16
N GLY A 10 2.79 -3.76 -1.20
CA GLY A 10 3.31 -5.12 -1.02
C GLY A 10 2.21 -6.15 -0.74
N CYS A 11 1.06 -5.72 -0.22
CA CYS A 11 -0.08 -6.57 0.11
C CYS A 11 -1.00 -6.82 -1.11
N CYS A 12 -1.59 -5.76 -1.67
CA CYS A 12 -2.59 -5.89 -2.74
C CYS A 12 -2.04 -5.61 -4.15
N LYS A 13 -0.75 -5.25 -4.27
CA LYS A 13 -0.03 -4.92 -5.53
C LYS A 13 -0.62 -3.76 -6.34
N LYS A 14 -1.59 -3.02 -5.78
CA LYS A 14 -2.17 -1.80 -6.36
C LYS A 14 -1.27 -0.59 -6.09
N SER A 15 -1.43 0.46 -6.88
CA SER A 15 -0.73 1.73 -6.68
C SER A 15 -1.09 2.34 -5.33
N VAL A 16 -0.07 2.63 -4.52
CA VAL A 16 -0.15 3.33 -3.24
C VAL A 16 0.15 4.79 -3.53
N TYR A 17 -0.76 5.65 -3.09
CA TYR A 17 -0.59 7.09 -3.17
C TYR A 17 -0.10 7.59 -1.82
N PHE A 18 0.62 8.72 -1.81
CA PHE A 18 1.15 9.36 -0.60
C PHE A 18 0.11 9.52 0.52
N ALA A 19 -1.15 9.80 0.16
CA ALA A 19 -2.25 9.92 1.13
C ALA A 19 -2.49 8.66 1.99
N GLU A 20 -2.27 7.48 1.41
CA GLU A 20 -2.50 6.18 2.05
C GLU A 20 -1.19 5.39 2.21
N GLU A 21 -0.03 5.99 1.93
CA GLU A 21 1.25 5.30 1.94
C GLU A 21 1.75 5.04 3.36
N VAL A 22 2.02 3.76 3.63
CA VAL A 22 2.68 3.30 4.84
C VAL A 22 3.93 2.55 4.42
N GLN A 23 5.10 3.06 4.81
CA GLN A 23 6.38 2.42 4.54
C GLN A 23 6.76 1.51 5.70
N CYS A 24 6.95 0.21 5.43
CA CYS A 24 7.37 -0.79 6.42
C CYS A 24 8.42 -1.69 5.77
N GLU A 25 9.55 -1.91 6.45
CA GLU A 25 10.64 -2.78 5.98
C GLU A 25 11.13 -2.46 4.55
N GLY A 26 11.09 -1.18 4.17
CA GLY A 26 11.48 -0.72 2.82
C GLY A 26 10.44 -0.97 1.72
N GLN A 27 9.23 -1.41 2.07
CA GLN A 27 8.11 -1.60 1.15
C GLN A 27 6.96 -0.66 1.48
N SER A 28 6.22 -0.24 0.45
CA SER A 28 5.04 0.61 0.59
C SER A 28 3.78 -0.23 0.66
N PHE A 29 2.86 0.16 1.53
CA PHE A 29 1.57 -0.48 1.73
C PHE A 29 0.49 0.59 1.81
N HIS A 30 -0.76 0.25 1.49
CA HIS A 30 -1.87 1.12 1.85
C HIS A 30 -2.08 1.06 3.37
N LYS A 31 -2.45 2.19 3.98
CA LYS A 31 -2.84 2.27 5.39
C LYS A 31 -3.96 1.28 5.72
N SER A 32 -4.95 1.18 4.84
CA SER A 32 -5.99 0.17 4.90
C SER A 32 -5.44 -1.25 4.73
N CYS A 33 -4.53 -1.53 3.80
CA CYS A 33 -3.94 -2.88 3.64
C CYS A 33 -3.06 -3.30 4.82
N PHE A 34 -2.33 -2.36 5.43
CA PHE A 34 -1.52 -2.60 6.61
C PHE A 34 -2.39 -2.97 7.82
N LEU A 35 -3.55 -2.33 7.97
CA LEU A 35 -4.55 -2.63 9.01
C LEU A 35 -5.44 -3.83 8.66
N CYS A 36 -5.72 -4.08 7.38
CA CYS A 36 -6.58 -5.15 6.87
C CYS A 36 -6.02 -6.55 7.16
N CYS A 37 -4.72 -6.67 7.39
CA CYS A 37 -4.10 -7.90 7.91
C CYS A 37 -4.69 -8.31 9.29
N LYS A 38 -5.35 -7.39 10.02
CA LYS A 38 -5.88 -7.65 11.36
C LYS A 38 -7.38 -7.95 11.41
N SER A 39 -8.21 -7.49 10.47
CA SER A 39 -9.66 -7.70 10.60
C SER A 39 -10.50 -7.19 9.40
N HIS A 40 -11.20 -8.13 8.75
CA HIS A 40 -12.50 -8.03 8.04
C HIS A 40 -12.61 -7.67 6.54
N THR A 41 -13.18 -8.65 5.82
CA THR A 41 -14.36 -8.53 4.95
C THR A 41 -14.36 -7.41 3.90
N HIS A 42 -14.03 -7.79 2.67
CA HIS A 42 -14.49 -7.10 1.49
C HIS A 42 -15.98 -7.48 1.33
N SER A 43 -16.89 -6.67 1.88
CA SER A 43 -18.30 -6.70 1.51
C SER A 43 -18.49 -6.05 0.14
#